data_AF-A0A1I4V1S9-F1
#
_entry.id   AF-A0A1I4V1S9-F1
#
_cell.length_a   1.000
_cell.length_b   1.000
_cell.length_c   1.000
_cell.angle_alpha   90.00
_cell.angle_beta   90.00
_cell.angle_gamma   90.00
#
_symmetry.space_group_name_H-M   'P 1'
#
loop_
_entity.id
_entity.type
_entity.pdbx_description
1 polymer ?
#
loop_
_entity_poly.entity_id
_entity_poly.type
_entity_poly.pdbx_seq_one_letter_code
_entity_poly.pdbx_strand_id
1 'polypeptide(L)'
;MHDSILTHAKSRYLWVSIGLSVVSIALYVWHDPGVAPNGGTWLGYTLGTIAALIIVLLLLFGIRKRSYSTNLGSTRGWLSAHIYLGTTLILLVLLHCGFQFGWNLHTFALVLMLIVIFSGFFGVYAYLRYPTLMTRNRESATRDAMLEEIQEIDQNALALADGIAPEIHAVVLRSIENTRLGGGVWTQLRARDGSDIAIARIRDAIEKRETQLGVAPSPMQAGQTIIAMVDFLAGRADDKQSEALRKLIDILSRKRSLATRVARDIQYQAIMEIWLYFHVPLSIALLAALIGHIISVFFYW
;
A
#
# COMPACT_ATOMS: atom_id res chain seq x y z
N MET A 1 5.67 6.17 -24.59
CA MET A 1 6.64 5.28 -23.90
C MET A 1 6.98 5.94 -22.58
N HIS A 2 6.58 5.35 -21.46
CA HIS A 2 6.82 5.93 -20.13
C HIS A 2 8.27 5.63 -19.72
N ASP A 3 9.08 6.65 -19.48
CA ASP A 3 10.45 6.48 -18.98
C ASP A 3 10.40 5.77 -17.61
N SER A 4 10.77 4.49 -17.60
CA SER A 4 10.90 3.71 -16.38
C SER A 4 12.10 4.22 -15.58
N ILE A 5 12.01 4.16 -14.25
CA ILE A 5 13.11 4.55 -13.35
C ILE A 5 14.37 3.73 -13.63
N LEU A 6 14.19 2.49 -14.10
CA LEU A 6 15.27 1.60 -14.47
C LEU A 6 16.00 2.03 -15.76
N THR A 7 15.31 2.75 -16.65
CA THR A 7 15.85 3.27 -17.93
C THR A 7 16.22 4.76 -17.87
N HIS A 8 16.12 5.39 -16.69
CA HIS A 8 16.41 6.82 -16.54
C HIS A 8 17.82 7.16 -17.04
N ALA A 9 17.91 8.18 -17.91
CA ALA A 9 19.15 8.62 -18.53
C ALA A 9 19.94 7.48 -19.22
N LYS A 10 19.27 6.66 -20.03
CA LYS A 10 19.86 5.52 -20.78
C LYS A 10 20.51 4.46 -19.86
N SER A 11 19.95 4.24 -18.68
CA SER A 11 20.46 3.27 -17.70
C SER A 11 21.89 3.58 -17.22
N ARG A 12 22.30 4.86 -17.16
CA ARG A 12 23.66 5.27 -16.76
C ARG A 12 24.17 4.56 -15.49
N TYR A 13 23.35 4.50 -14.45
CA TYR A 13 23.74 3.91 -13.16
C TYR A 13 23.83 2.38 -13.20
N LEU A 14 23.12 1.72 -14.12
CA LEU A 14 23.30 0.30 -14.40
C LEU A 14 24.70 0.06 -14.98
N TRP A 15 25.11 0.84 -15.98
CA TRP A 15 26.45 0.73 -16.57
C TRP A 15 27.56 1.04 -15.58
N VAL A 16 27.38 2.04 -14.72
CA VAL A 16 28.33 2.33 -13.63
C VAL A 16 28.44 1.15 -12.67
N SER A 17 27.30 0.55 -12.30
CA SER A 17 27.25 -0.60 -11.38
C SER A 17 27.87 -1.87 -11.98
N ILE A 18 27.60 -2.14 -13.26
CA ILE A 18 28.21 -3.24 -14.01
C ILE A 18 29.71 -3.00 -14.14
N GLY A 19 30.13 -1.82 -14.57
CA GLY A 19 31.55 -1.46 -14.70
C GLY A 19 32.29 -1.62 -13.38
N LEU A 20 31.73 -1.10 -12.29
CA LEU A 20 32.29 -1.25 -10.94
C LEU A 20 32.39 -2.72 -10.53
N SER A 21 31.33 -3.51 -10.76
CA SER A 21 31.32 -4.94 -10.44
C SER A 21 32.36 -5.73 -11.23
N VAL A 22 32.44 -5.50 -12.55
CA VAL A 22 33.38 -6.18 -13.44
C VAL A 22 34.82 -5.82 -13.09
N VAL A 23 35.11 -4.54 -12.86
CA VAL A 23 36.43 -4.08 -12.45
C VAL A 23 36.80 -4.69 -11.09
N SER A 24 35.90 -4.70 -10.11
CA SER A 24 36.15 -5.30 -8.80
C SER A 24 36.40 -6.81 -8.89
N ILE A 25 35.63 -7.55 -9.71
CA ILE A 25 35.89 -8.99 -9.94
C ILE A 25 37.25 -9.18 -10.62
N ALA A 26 37.55 -8.42 -11.68
CA ALA A 26 38.80 -8.56 -12.42
C ALA A 26 40.01 -8.29 -11.53
N LEU A 27 39.95 -7.23 -10.71
CA LEU A 27 41.00 -6.91 -9.74
C LEU A 27 41.12 -8.01 -8.67
N TYR A 28 40.01 -8.55 -8.18
CA TYR A 28 40.03 -9.62 -7.19
C TYR A 28 40.64 -10.93 -7.74
N VAL A 29 40.32 -11.29 -8.99
CA VAL A 29 40.88 -12.48 -9.66
C VAL A 29 42.36 -12.29 -10.01
N TRP A 30 42.77 -11.08 -10.39
CA TRP A 30 44.18 -10.78 -10.65
C TRP A 30 45.00 -10.81 -9.36
N HIS A 31 44.45 -10.25 -8.28
CA HIS A 31 45.17 -10.06 -7.04
C HIS A 31 45.49 -11.39 -6.36
N ASP A 32 46.78 -11.71 -6.29
CA ASP A 32 47.32 -12.84 -5.54
C ASP A 32 48.07 -12.32 -4.29
N PRO A 33 47.41 -12.24 -3.12
CA PRO A 33 48.01 -11.67 -1.92
C PRO A 33 49.03 -12.59 -1.24
N GLY A 34 49.26 -13.82 -1.73
CA GLY A 34 50.09 -14.83 -1.05
C GLY A 34 49.53 -15.35 0.28
N VAL A 35 48.41 -14.78 0.77
CA VAL A 35 47.59 -15.22 1.89
C VAL A 35 46.13 -15.33 1.44
N ALA A 36 45.27 -15.97 2.25
CA ALA A 36 43.84 -16.00 1.94
C ALA A 36 43.28 -14.56 1.83
N PRO A 37 42.57 -14.22 0.74
CA PRO A 37 41.99 -12.89 0.56
C PRO A 37 41.12 -12.52 1.76
N ASN A 38 41.32 -11.33 2.30
CA ASN A 38 40.57 -10.81 3.44
C ASN A 38 40.47 -9.27 3.36
N GLY A 39 39.67 -8.70 4.25
CA GLY A 39 39.43 -7.25 4.32
C GLY A 39 40.67 -6.41 4.67
N GLY A 40 41.72 -7.03 5.21
CA GLY A 40 42.98 -6.38 5.56
C GLY A 40 43.99 -6.31 4.40
N THR A 41 43.75 -7.00 3.29
CA THR A 41 44.57 -6.84 2.08
C THR A 41 44.38 -5.43 1.49
N TRP A 42 45.36 -4.93 0.73
CA TRP A 42 45.24 -3.61 0.08
C TRP A 42 43.98 -3.52 -0.81
N LEU A 43 43.68 -4.59 -1.56
CA LEU A 43 42.45 -4.69 -2.33
C LEU A 43 41.20 -4.75 -1.43
N GLY A 44 41.25 -5.51 -0.33
CA GLY A 44 40.20 -5.53 0.67
C GLY A 44 39.89 -4.14 1.22
N TYR A 45 40.90 -3.39 1.68
CA TYR A 45 40.73 -2.03 2.21
C TYR A 45 40.09 -1.08 1.19
N THR A 46 40.57 -1.10 -0.07
CA THR A 46 40.02 -0.22 -1.12
C THR A 46 38.55 -0.54 -1.42
N LEU A 47 38.20 -1.83 -1.55
CA LEU A 47 36.81 -2.26 -1.73
C LEU A 47 35.94 -1.89 -0.53
N GLY A 48 36.46 -2.04 0.69
CA GLY A 48 35.77 -1.67 1.93
C GLY A 48 35.50 -0.17 2.02
N THR A 49 36.48 0.68 1.69
CA THR A 49 36.30 2.14 1.65
C THR A 49 35.29 2.55 0.59
N ILE A 50 35.36 2.00 -0.63
CA ILE A 50 34.40 2.28 -1.70
C ILE A 50 32.99 1.85 -1.26
N ALA A 51 32.83 0.67 -0.67
CA ALA A 51 31.55 0.19 -0.16
C ALA A 51 30.99 1.09 0.94
N ALA A 52 31.81 1.52 1.90
CA ALA A 52 31.39 2.44 2.96
C ALA A 52 30.92 3.80 2.41
N LEU A 53 31.66 4.37 1.44
CA LEU A 53 31.27 5.60 0.77
C LEU A 53 29.94 5.45 0.01
N ILE A 54 29.74 4.31 -0.66
CA ILE A 54 28.48 4.00 -1.34
C ILE A 54 27.35 3.91 -0.30
N ILE A 55 27.52 3.22 0.83
CA ILE A 55 26.49 3.13 1.88
C ILE A 55 26.09 4.52 2.39
N VAL A 56 27.06 5.41 2.64
CA VAL A 56 26.77 6.79 3.05
C VAL A 56 26.00 7.55 1.96
N LEU A 57 26.39 7.40 0.69
CA LEU A 57 25.69 7.98 -0.45
C LEU A 57 24.25 7.45 -0.59
N LEU A 58 24.02 6.17 -0.32
CA LEU A 58 22.69 5.57 -0.31
C LEU A 58 21.82 6.14 0.83
N LEU A 59 22.39 6.42 1.99
CA LEU A 59 21.69 7.03 3.12
C LEU A 59 21.37 8.51 2.87
N LEU A 60 22.26 9.25 2.21
CA LEU A 60 22.05 10.64 1.81
C LEU A 60 20.82 10.80 0.91
N PHE A 61 20.47 9.79 0.11
CA PHE A 61 19.21 9.79 -0.65
C PHE A 61 17.97 9.93 0.24
N GLY A 62 17.96 9.29 1.41
CA GLY A 62 16.85 9.37 2.38
C GLY A 62 16.62 10.81 2.88
N ILE A 63 17.70 11.56 3.09
CA ILE A 63 17.67 12.98 3.48
C ILE A 63 17.25 13.84 2.29
N ARG A 64 17.83 13.60 1.10
CA ARG A 64 17.55 14.35 -0.13
C ARG A 64 16.08 14.27 -0.54
N LYS A 65 15.42 13.12 -0.37
CA LYS A 65 13.97 12.98 -0.66
C LYS A 65 13.12 13.97 0.14
N ARG A 66 13.59 14.44 1.29
CA ARG A 66 12.91 15.42 2.17
C ARG A 66 13.37 16.87 1.95
N SER A 67 14.51 17.07 1.29
CA SER A 67 15.05 18.40 0.97
C SER A 67 14.74 18.75 -0.48
N TYR A 68 13.74 19.60 -0.70
CA TYR A 68 13.31 20.05 -2.04
C TYR A 68 14.21 21.15 -2.64
N SER A 69 15.17 21.67 -1.88
CA SER A 69 15.87 22.94 -2.17
C SER A 69 17.18 22.84 -2.98
N THR A 70 17.62 21.63 -3.38
CA THR A 70 18.95 21.47 -4.01
C THR A 70 18.89 21.15 -5.51
N ASN A 71 19.83 21.73 -6.27
CA ASN A 71 20.04 21.52 -7.72
C ASN A 71 20.84 20.24 -8.07
N LEU A 72 21.03 19.31 -7.13
CA LEU A 72 21.91 18.15 -7.27
C LEU A 72 21.33 16.99 -8.13
N GLY A 73 20.59 17.30 -9.19
CA GLY A 73 19.99 16.31 -10.09
C GLY A 73 18.60 15.83 -9.68
N SER A 74 17.98 15.02 -10.56
CA SER A 74 16.58 14.59 -10.44
C SER A 74 16.38 13.52 -9.35
N THR A 75 15.25 13.56 -8.64
CA THR A 75 14.89 12.53 -7.63
C THR A 75 14.83 11.13 -8.23
N ARG A 76 14.40 11.00 -9.50
CA ARG A 76 14.42 9.74 -10.26
C ARG A 76 15.84 9.22 -10.48
N GLY A 77 16.80 10.09 -10.79
CA GLY A 77 18.20 9.72 -10.96
C GLY A 77 18.84 9.21 -9.68
N TRP A 78 18.56 9.87 -8.54
CA TRP A 78 19.03 9.40 -7.24
C TRP A 78 18.41 8.06 -6.84
N LEU A 79 17.11 7.85 -7.09
CA LEU A 79 16.46 6.56 -6.84
C LEU A 79 17.06 5.44 -7.70
N SER A 80 17.31 5.71 -8.99
CA SER A 80 17.98 4.78 -9.89
C SER A 80 19.39 4.43 -9.38
N ALA A 81 20.19 5.44 -9.02
CA ALA A 81 21.50 5.25 -8.41
C ALA A 81 21.41 4.41 -7.13
N HIS A 82 20.43 4.69 -6.27
CA HIS A 82 20.24 4.00 -5.00
C HIS A 82 20.00 2.49 -5.19
N ILE A 83 19.15 2.12 -6.15
CA ILE A 83 18.84 0.73 -6.45
C ILE A 83 20.07 0.00 -7.01
N TYR A 84 20.70 0.55 -8.05
CA TYR A 84 21.80 -0.13 -8.73
C TYR A 84 23.09 -0.18 -7.89
N LEU A 85 23.46 0.91 -7.21
CA LEU A 85 24.61 0.93 -6.31
C LEU A 85 24.36 0.08 -5.05
N GLY A 86 23.12 0.08 -4.54
CA GLY A 86 22.72 -0.81 -3.45
C GLY A 86 22.84 -2.29 -3.82
N THR A 87 22.52 -2.67 -5.05
CA THR A 87 22.69 -4.04 -5.54
C THR A 87 24.16 -4.41 -5.66
N THR A 88 25.00 -3.47 -6.13
CA THR A 88 26.45 -3.66 -6.29
C THR A 88 27.18 -3.88 -4.96
N LEU A 89 26.67 -3.31 -3.86
CA LEU A 89 27.25 -3.51 -2.53
C LEU A 89 27.33 -4.97 -2.11
N ILE A 90 26.40 -5.82 -2.52
CA ILE A 90 26.44 -7.27 -2.22
C ILE A 90 27.78 -7.85 -2.69
N LEU A 91 28.14 -7.57 -3.94
CA LEU A 91 29.37 -8.06 -4.55
C LEU A 91 30.60 -7.42 -3.89
N LEU A 92 30.63 -6.08 -3.75
CA LEU A 92 31.79 -5.38 -3.19
C LEU A 92 32.12 -5.84 -1.78
N VAL A 93 31.11 -6.01 -0.91
CA VAL A 93 31.32 -6.42 0.47
C VAL A 93 31.71 -7.90 0.57
N LEU A 94 31.18 -8.77 -0.30
CA LEU A 94 31.61 -10.18 -0.36
C LEU A 94 33.07 -10.31 -0.80
N LEU A 95 33.49 -9.53 -1.80
CA LEU A 95 34.88 -9.49 -2.23
C LEU A 95 35.79 -8.88 -1.15
N HIS A 96 35.32 -7.85 -0.45
CA HIS A 96 36.03 -7.24 0.69
C HIS A 96 36.29 -8.25 1.81
N CYS A 97 35.29 -9.03 2.24
CA CYS A 97 35.49 -10.02 3.31
C CYS A 97 36.23 -11.29 2.83
N GLY A 98 36.49 -11.41 1.52
CA GLY A 98 37.12 -12.59 0.94
C GLY A 98 36.37 -13.90 1.21
N PHE A 99 35.04 -13.82 1.35
CA PHE A 99 34.16 -14.93 1.71
C PHE A 99 34.47 -15.59 3.07
N GLN A 100 35.13 -14.88 3.97
CA GLN A 100 35.41 -15.35 5.33
C GLN A 100 34.30 -14.88 6.28
N PHE A 101 33.64 -15.83 6.94
CA PHE A 101 32.52 -15.56 7.84
C PHE A 101 32.84 -16.07 9.25
N GLY A 102 32.66 -15.21 10.26
CA GLY A 102 32.80 -15.57 11.69
C GLY A 102 31.64 -15.04 12.53
N TRP A 103 31.58 -15.37 13.82
CA TRP A 103 30.54 -14.89 14.73
C TRP A 103 30.84 -13.50 15.32
N ASN A 104 31.08 -12.53 14.43
CA ASN A 104 31.62 -11.22 14.77
C ASN A 104 30.74 -10.09 14.23
N LEU A 105 31.04 -8.87 14.68
CA LEU A 105 30.37 -7.64 14.21
C LEU A 105 30.46 -7.48 12.68
N HIS A 106 31.52 -7.97 12.03
CA HIS A 106 31.66 -7.93 10.56
C HIS A 106 30.57 -8.74 9.85
N THR A 107 30.32 -9.98 10.27
CA THR A 107 29.26 -10.83 9.69
C THR A 107 27.88 -10.30 10.03
N PHE A 108 27.71 -9.73 11.24
CA PHE A 108 26.47 -9.05 11.61
C PHE A 108 26.16 -7.87 10.68
N ALA A 109 27.16 -7.03 10.38
CA ALA A 109 27.01 -5.92 9.44
C ALA A 109 26.66 -6.40 8.02
N LEU A 110 27.27 -7.49 7.55
CA LEU A 110 26.93 -8.13 6.27
C LEU A 110 25.48 -8.61 6.24
N VAL A 111 25.04 -9.36 7.26
CA VAL A 111 23.66 -9.87 7.34
C VAL A 111 22.65 -8.72 7.38
N LEU A 112 22.93 -7.70 8.19
CA LEU A 112 22.07 -6.52 8.28
C LEU A 112 22.01 -5.76 6.94
N MET A 113 23.14 -5.64 6.25
CA MET A 113 23.19 -5.05 4.90
C MET A 113 22.32 -5.84 3.92
N LEU A 114 22.42 -7.17 3.91
CA LEU A 114 21.59 -8.02 3.05
C LEU A 114 20.10 -7.83 3.36
N ILE A 115 19.70 -7.80 4.63
CA ILE A 115 18.31 -7.54 5.04
C ILE A 115 17.82 -6.20 4.49
N VAL A 116 18.63 -5.14 4.60
CA VAL A 116 18.29 -3.81 4.06
C VAL A 116 18.14 -3.86 2.54
N ILE A 117 19.07 -4.50 1.82
CA ILE A 117 19.04 -4.58 0.35
C ILE A 117 17.81 -5.37 -0.14
N PHE A 118 17.52 -6.54 0.45
CA PHE A 118 16.34 -7.34 0.10
C PHE A 118 15.04 -6.60 0.44
N SER A 119 14.99 -5.91 1.57
CA SER A 119 13.89 -4.99 1.89
C SER A 119 13.76 -3.86 0.84
N GLY A 120 14.88 -3.36 0.32
CA GLY A 120 14.92 -2.40 -0.78
C GLY A 120 14.31 -2.95 -2.07
N PHE A 121 14.60 -4.20 -2.44
CA PHE A 121 13.99 -4.85 -3.61
C PHE A 121 12.47 -4.98 -3.48
N PHE A 122 11.97 -5.31 -2.28
CA PHE A 122 10.53 -5.27 -2.02
C PHE A 122 9.95 -3.86 -2.23
N GLY A 123 10.67 -2.82 -1.79
CA GLY A 123 10.30 -1.42 -2.04
C GLY A 123 10.20 -1.07 -3.52
N VAL A 124 11.14 -1.55 -4.35
CA VAL A 124 11.09 -1.37 -5.81
C VAL A 124 9.87 -2.08 -6.41
N TYR A 125 9.63 -3.33 -6.03
CA TYR A 125 8.47 -4.08 -6.47
C TYR A 125 7.16 -3.36 -6.12
N ALA A 126 7.01 -2.93 -4.87
CA ALA A 126 5.85 -2.20 -4.37
C ALA A 126 5.66 -0.86 -5.10
N TYR A 127 6.75 -0.12 -5.34
CA TYR A 127 6.72 1.14 -6.07
C TYR A 127 6.30 0.98 -7.54
N LEU A 128 6.69 -0.10 -8.22
CA LEU A 128 6.30 -0.34 -9.61
C LEU A 128 4.87 -0.89 -9.72
N ARG A 129 4.45 -1.71 -8.76
CA ARG A 129 3.16 -2.41 -8.82
C ARG A 129 2.00 -1.56 -8.31
N TYR A 130 2.11 -0.96 -7.13
CA TYR A 130 0.95 -0.36 -6.46
C TYR A 130 0.41 0.91 -7.11
N PRO A 131 1.21 1.85 -7.62
CA PRO A 131 0.68 3.05 -8.29
C PRO A 131 -0.19 2.72 -9.50
N THR A 132 0.19 1.73 -10.31
CA THR A 132 -0.62 1.32 -11.47
C THR A 132 -1.95 0.71 -11.05
N LEU A 133 -1.97 -0.05 -9.95
CA LEU A 133 -3.19 -0.60 -9.37
C LEU A 133 -4.07 0.50 -8.76
N MET A 134 -3.48 1.49 -8.09
CA MET A 134 -4.19 2.66 -7.55
C MET A 134 -4.80 3.51 -8.68
N THR A 135 -4.04 3.85 -9.71
CA THR A 135 -4.54 4.61 -10.87
C THR A 135 -5.67 3.88 -11.58
N ARG A 136 -5.54 2.56 -11.81
CA ARG A 136 -6.61 1.76 -12.42
C ARG A 136 -7.85 1.69 -11.52
N ASN A 137 -7.66 1.60 -10.21
CA ASN A 137 -8.76 1.52 -9.24
C ASN A 137 -9.50 2.86 -9.05
N ARG A 138 -8.82 3.98 -9.33
CA ARG A 138 -9.36 5.33 -9.22
C ARG A 138 -10.15 5.80 -10.45
N GLU A 139 -10.03 5.15 -11.61
CA GLU A 139 -10.74 5.54 -12.86
C GLU A 139 -10.70 7.06 -13.16
N SER A 140 -9.56 7.71 -12.89
CA SER A 140 -9.32 9.17 -12.99
C SER A 140 -9.85 10.06 -11.85
N ALA A 141 -10.55 9.52 -10.87
CA ALA A 141 -10.97 10.24 -9.67
C ALA A 141 -9.81 10.42 -8.67
N THR A 142 -9.87 11.48 -7.87
CA THR A 142 -8.99 11.63 -6.71
C THR A 142 -9.54 10.82 -5.54
N ARG A 143 -8.68 10.52 -4.56
CA ARG A 143 -9.13 9.85 -3.32
C ARG A 143 -10.20 10.68 -2.61
N ASP A 144 -10.01 11.99 -2.56
CA ASP A 144 -10.94 12.90 -1.89
C ASP A 144 -12.28 12.96 -2.62
N ALA A 145 -12.28 12.97 -3.96
CA ALA A 145 -13.51 12.89 -4.75
C ALA A 145 -14.28 11.57 -4.52
N MET A 146 -13.58 10.43 -4.40
CA MET A 146 -14.25 9.16 -4.07
C MET A 146 -14.84 9.17 -2.65
N LEU A 147 -14.20 9.84 -1.69
CA LEU A 147 -14.73 9.98 -0.33
C LEU A 147 -15.94 10.91 -0.28
N GLU A 148 -15.92 11.99 -1.06
CA GLU A 148 -17.03 12.91 -1.24
C GLU A 148 -18.24 12.22 -1.89
N GLU A 149 -18.03 11.40 -2.92
CA GLU A 149 -19.08 10.59 -3.54
C GLU A 149 -19.71 9.60 -2.53
N ILE A 150 -18.92 9.00 -1.63
CA ILE A 150 -19.46 8.16 -0.53
C ILE A 150 -20.35 9.00 0.40
N GLN A 151 -19.91 10.22 0.77
CA GLN A 151 -20.70 11.10 1.64
C GLN A 151 -22.01 11.53 0.96
N GLU A 152 -22.00 11.81 -0.33
CA GLU A 152 -23.19 12.14 -1.11
C GLU A 152 -24.16 10.95 -1.17
N ILE A 153 -23.65 9.74 -1.42
CA ILE A 153 -24.42 8.50 -1.39
C ILE A 153 -25.06 8.27 -0.01
N ASP A 154 -24.33 8.56 1.07
CA ASP A 154 -24.82 8.42 2.44
C ASP A 154 -25.97 9.39 2.75
N GLN A 155 -25.85 10.65 2.34
CA GLN A 155 -26.92 11.64 2.48
C GLN A 155 -28.16 11.25 1.67
N ASN A 156 -27.98 10.79 0.43
CA ASN A 156 -29.07 10.31 -0.42
C ASN A 156 -29.77 9.06 0.16
N ALA A 157 -29.00 8.14 0.74
CA ALA A 157 -29.54 6.95 1.39
C ALA A 157 -30.38 7.30 2.63
N LEU A 158 -29.91 8.25 3.46
CA LEU A 158 -30.66 8.72 4.63
C LEU A 158 -31.96 9.42 4.23
N ALA A 159 -31.91 10.33 3.26
CA ALA A 159 -33.08 11.04 2.77
C ALA A 159 -34.15 10.09 2.18
N LEU A 160 -33.72 9.02 1.51
CA LEU A 160 -34.62 7.99 1.00
C LEU A 160 -35.19 7.12 2.14
N ALA A 161 -34.38 6.80 3.15
CA ALA A 161 -34.80 6.00 4.29
C ALA A 161 -35.83 6.72 5.19
N ASP A 162 -35.73 8.05 5.33
CA ASP A 162 -36.70 8.89 6.06
C ASP A 162 -38.11 8.77 5.50
N GLY A 163 -38.25 8.60 4.18
CA GLY A 163 -39.54 8.44 3.51
C GLY A 163 -40.14 7.04 3.61
N ILE A 164 -39.41 6.05 4.13
CA ILE A 164 -39.83 4.64 4.19
C ILE A 164 -40.34 4.28 5.58
N ALA A 165 -39.44 4.24 6.57
CA ALA A 165 -39.75 3.87 7.95
C ALA A 165 -38.59 4.23 8.90
N PRO A 166 -38.88 4.60 10.16
CA PRO A 166 -37.84 4.91 11.16
C PRO A 166 -36.84 3.77 11.41
N GLU A 167 -37.30 2.51 11.32
CA GLU A 167 -36.43 1.34 11.50
C GLU A 167 -35.38 1.22 10.39
N ILE A 168 -35.78 1.52 9.14
CA ILE A 168 -34.87 1.48 7.98
C ILE A 168 -33.85 2.62 8.08
N HIS A 169 -34.29 3.81 8.49
CA HIS A 169 -33.38 4.92 8.78
C HIS A 169 -32.31 4.52 9.80
N ALA A 170 -32.71 3.91 10.92
CA ALA A 170 -31.77 3.47 11.96
C ALA A 170 -30.75 2.43 11.45
N VAL A 171 -31.18 1.53 10.55
CA VAL A 171 -30.28 0.55 9.92
C VAL A 171 -29.26 1.22 9.00
N VAL A 172 -29.70 2.18 8.18
CA VAL A 172 -28.82 2.95 7.27
C VAL A 172 -27.83 3.80 8.07
N LEU A 173 -28.31 4.54 9.08
CA LEU A 173 -27.48 5.36 9.96
C LEU A 173 -26.40 4.53 10.64
N ARG A 174 -26.77 3.36 11.20
CA ARG A 174 -25.81 2.44 11.82
C ARG A 174 -24.79 1.89 10.82
N SER A 175 -25.17 1.69 9.57
CA SER A 175 -24.22 1.30 8.50
C SER A 175 -23.19 2.39 8.24
N ILE A 176 -23.66 3.65 8.15
CA ILE A 176 -22.81 4.83 7.94
C ILE A 176 -21.83 4.99 9.10
N GLU A 177 -22.30 4.96 10.35
CA GLU A 177 -21.46 5.07 11.55
C GLU A 177 -20.41 3.97 11.65
N ASN A 178 -20.73 2.75 11.18
CA ASN A 178 -19.80 1.62 11.18
C ASN A 178 -18.85 1.61 9.98
N THR A 179 -19.07 2.45 8.96
CA THR A 179 -18.20 2.53 7.79
C THR A 179 -16.92 3.27 8.17
N ARG A 180 -15.88 2.51 8.53
CA ARG A 180 -14.57 3.07 8.91
C ARG A 180 -13.59 3.08 7.74
N LEU A 181 -13.60 4.16 6.98
CA LEU A 181 -12.65 4.43 5.90
C LEU A 181 -11.48 5.30 6.41
N GLY A 182 -10.60 4.72 7.24
CA GLY A 182 -9.45 5.42 7.81
C GLY A 182 -8.93 4.86 9.14
N GLY A 183 -8.01 5.59 9.78
CA GLY A 183 -7.41 5.22 11.08
C GLY A 183 -5.93 4.84 10.98
N GLY A 184 -5.39 4.18 12.01
CA GLY A 184 -4.01 3.69 12.00
C GLY A 184 -3.75 2.66 10.90
N VAL A 185 -2.49 2.55 10.47
CA VAL A 185 -2.00 1.66 9.41
C VAL A 185 -2.53 0.21 9.52
N TRP A 186 -2.62 -0.32 10.75
CA TRP A 186 -3.14 -1.67 11.03
C TRP A 186 -4.66 -1.79 10.91
N THR A 187 -5.40 -0.71 11.19
CA THR A 187 -6.86 -0.65 11.02
C THR A 187 -7.22 -0.55 9.54
N GLN A 188 -6.42 0.17 8.76
CA GLN A 188 -6.60 0.32 7.31
C GLN A 188 -6.41 -1.01 6.55
N LEU A 189 -5.49 -1.87 7.00
CA LEU A 189 -5.31 -3.22 6.46
C LEU A 189 -6.54 -4.13 6.67
N ARG A 190 -7.35 -3.87 7.71
CA ARG A 190 -8.56 -4.63 8.05
C ARG A 190 -9.85 -3.86 7.76
N ALA A 191 -9.87 -3.01 6.72
CA ALA A 191 -11.04 -2.22 6.34
C ALA A 191 -12.32 -3.06 6.40
N ARG A 192 -13.27 -2.65 7.26
CA ARG A 192 -14.57 -3.29 7.44
C ARG A 192 -15.64 -2.31 6.98
N ASP A 193 -16.53 -2.78 6.11
CA ASP A 193 -17.71 -2.07 5.65
C ASP A 193 -18.96 -2.65 6.33
N GLY A 194 -19.81 -1.81 6.92
CA GLY A 194 -21.06 -2.19 7.58
C GLY A 194 -22.23 -2.41 6.62
N SER A 195 -22.05 -2.07 5.34
CA SER A 195 -23.10 -2.10 4.29
C SER A 195 -23.72 -3.49 4.11
N ASP A 196 -22.98 -4.57 4.39
CA ASP A 196 -23.46 -5.95 4.26
C ASP A 196 -24.64 -6.26 5.20
N ILE A 197 -24.57 -5.72 6.42
CA ILE A 197 -25.59 -5.93 7.45
C ILE A 197 -26.85 -5.12 7.08
N ALA A 198 -26.68 -3.91 6.55
CA ALA A 198 -27.80 -3.08 6.11
C ALA A 198 -28.54 -3.68 4.92
N ILE A 199 -27.80 -4.11 3.88
CA ILE A 199 -28.39 -4.76 2.70
C ILE A 199 -29.14 -6.03 3.10
N ALA A 200 -28.58 -6.86 3.99
CA ALA A 200 -29.25 -8.07 4.47
C ALA A 200 -30.57 -7.77 5.19
N ARG A 201 -30.60 -6.74 6.07
CA ARG A 201 -31.82 -6.35 6.79
C ARG A 201 -32.90 -5.76 5.89
N ILE A 202 -32.50 -4.94 4.91
CA ILE A 202 -33.46 -4.35 3.96
C ILE A 202 -34.05 -5.45 3.07
N ARG A 203 -33.24 -6.45 2.66
CA ARG A 203 -33.74 -7.62 1.93
C ARG A 203 -34.76 -8.42 2.75
N ASP A 204 -34.48 -8.70 4.02
CA ASP A 204 -35.41 -9.38 4.92
C ASP A 204 -36.73 -8.59 5.11
N ALA A 205 -36.66 -7.25 5.14
CA ALA A 205 -37.84 -6.40 5.19
C ALA A 205 -38.72 -6.48 3.92
N ILE A 206 -38.10 -6.58 2.74
CA ILE A 206 -38.81 -6.79 1.46
C ILE A 206 -39.47 -8.18 1.46
N GLU A 207 -38.73 -9.22 1.83
CA GLU A 207 -39.21 -10.61 1.80
C GLU A 207 -40.40 -10.80 2.74
N LYS A 208 -40.33 -10.27 3.96
CA LYS A 208 -41.47 -10.29 4.90
C LYS A 208 -42.70 -9.59 4.34
N ARG A 209 -42.53 -8.48 3.61
CA ARG A 209 -43.65 -7.77 2.96
C ARG A 209 -44.24 -8.54 1.79
N GLU A 210 -43.42 -9.05 0.88
CA GLU A 210 -43.89 -9.87 -0.24
C GLU A 210 -44.66 -11.10 0.27
N THR A 211 -44.21 -11.70 1.37
CA THR A 211 -44.90 -12.83 2.01
C THR A 211 -46.25 -12.44 2.63
N GLN A 212 -46.38 -11.21 3.16
CA GLN A 212 -47.64 -10.67 3.69
C GLN A 212 -48.63 -10.29 2.58
N LEU A 213 -48.15 -9.75 1.45
CA LEU A 213 -48.98 -9.38 0.29
C LEU A 213 -49.42 -10.58 -0.56
N GLY A 214 -48.68 -11.69 -0.53
CA GLY A 214 -49.03 -12.93 -1.25
C GLY A 214 -50.22 -13.71 -0.67
N VAL A 215 -50.78 -13.28 0.46
CA VAL A 215 -51.98 -13.88 1.06
C VAL A 215 -53.23 -13.32 0.38
N ALA A 216 -53.86 -14.11 -0.50
CA ALA A 216 -55.00 -13.71 -1.30
C ALA A 216 -56.20 -13.21 -0.44
N PRO A 217 -56.92 -12.15 -0.86
CA PRO A 217 -58.09 -11.67 -0.14
C PRO A 217 -59.26 -12.66 -0.20
N SER A 218 -59.97 -12.83 0.92
CA SER A 218 -61.22 -13.62 0.99
C SER A 218 -62.33 -12.99 0.12
N PRO A 219 -63.32 -13.77 -0.39
CA PRO A 219 -64.28 -13.27 -1.38
C PRO A 219 -65.13 -12.12 -0.83
N MET A 220 -65.13 -10.98 -1.52
CA MET A 220 -65.83 -9.74 -1.14
C MET A 220 -67.36 -9.91 -1.11
N GLN A 221 -68.00 -9.42 -0.03
CA GLN A 221 -69.45 -9.17 0.02
C GLN A 221 -69.76 -7.70 -0.28
N ALA A 222 -70.82 -7.49 -1.05
CA ALA A 222 -71.24 -6.20 -1.61
C ALA A 222 -71.67 -5.20 -0.52
N GLY A 223 -70.86 -4.15 -0.33
CA GLY A 223 -71.17 -2.98 0.53
C GLY A 223 -70.00 -2.01 0.73
N GLN A 224 -68.91 -2.11 -0.05
CA GLN A 224 -67.56 -1.78 0.39
C GLN A 224 -66.82 -0.74 -0.50
N THR A 225 -67.47 0.31 -0.99
CA THR A 225 -66.79 1.32 -1.83
C THR A 225 -65.69 2.07 -1.06
N ILE A 226 -65.86 2.28 0.25
CA ILE A 226 -64.84 2.88 1.13
C ILE A 226 -63.69 1.89 1.38
N ILE A 227 -63.98 0.61 1.60
CA ILE A 227 -62.97 -0.41 1.86
C ILE A 227 -62.13 -0.69 0.61
N ALA A 228 -62.76 -0.75 -0.58
CA ALA A 228 -62.04 -0.86 -1.84
C ALA A 228 -61.15 0.36 -2.14
N MET A 229 -61.57 1.58 -1.74
CA MET A 229 -60.74 2.79 -1.87
C MET A 229 -59.58 2.81 -0.88
N VAL A 230 -59.78 2.29 0.35
CA VAL A 230 -58.70 2.10 1.34
C VAL A 230 -57.70 1.05 0.87
N ASP A 231 -58.16 -0.08 0.34
CA ASP A 231 -57.29 -1.14 -0.21
C ASP A 231 -56.50 -0.63 -1.44
N PHE A 232 -57.14 0.17 -2.30
CA PHE A 232 -56.46 0.80 -3.44
C PHE A 232 -55.39 1.81 -2.99
N LEU A 233 -55.68 2.64 -1.98
CA LEU A 233 -54.71 3.59 -1.43
C LEU A 233 -53.58 2.88 -0.68
N ALA A 234 -53.88 1.79 0.03
CA ALA A 234 -52.91 0.95 0.73
C ALA A 234 -51.97 0.25 -0.26
N GLY A 235 -52.50 -0.34 -1.35
CA GLY A 235 -51.69 -0.94 -2.42
C GLY A 235 -50.75 0.07 -3.08
N ARG A 236 -51.24 1.28 -3.39
CA ARG A 236 -50.41 2.33 -3.99
C ARG A 236 -49.32 2.86 -3.06
N ALA A 237 -49.60 2.94 -1.76
CA ALA A 237 -48.62 3.33 -0.75
C ALA A 237 -47.55 2.23 -0.59
N ASP A 238 -47.94 0.96 -0.66
CA ASP A 238 -47.01 -0.17 -0.60
C ASP A 238 -46.12 -0.26 -1.85
N ASP A 239 -46.67 -0.08 -3.05
CA ASP A 239 -45.90 -0.04 -4.30
C ASP A 239 -44.80 1.03 -4.24
N LYS A 240 -45.15 2.24 -3.77
CA LYS A 240 -44.22 3.36 -3.64
C LYS A 240 -43.14 3.09 -2.58
N GLN A 241 -43.48 2.42 -1.48
CA GLN A 241 -42.50 2.02 -0.47
C GLN A 241 -41.59 0.91 -0.98
N SER A 242 -42.13 -0.10 -1.66
CA SER A 242 -41.37 -1.19 -2.29
C SER A 242 -40.38 -0.68 -3.34
N GLU A 243 -40.78 0.31 -4.15
CA GLU A 243 -39.88 1.00 -5.08
C GLU A 243 -38.77 1.75 -4.33
N ALA A 244 -39.09 2.46 -3.25
CA ALA A 244 -38.10 3.15 -2.42
C ALA A 244 -37.10 2.19 -1.75
N LEU A 245 -37.55 1.03 -1.25
CA LEU A 245 -36.65 0.00 -0.71
C LEU A 245 -35.71 -0.56 -1.79
N ARG A 246 -36.20 -0.84 -3.00
CA ARG A 246 -35.37 -1.31 -4.13
C ARG A 246 -34.30 -0.28 -4.50
N LYS A 247 -34.69 0.99 -4.58
CA LYS A 247 -33.76 2.11 -4.83
C LYS A 247 -32.73 2.26 -3.70
N LEU A 248 -33.12 2.05 -2.45
CA LEU A 248 -32.20 2.08 -1.31
C LEU A 248 -31.15 0.97 -1.38
N ILE A 249 -31.54 -0.25 -1.76
CA ILE A 249 -30.61 -1.36 -1.97
C ILE A 249 -29.60 -1.01 -3.06
N ASP A 250 -30.05 -0.42 -4.18
CA ASP A 250 -29.18 -0.03 -5.28
C ASP A 250 -28.12 1.00 -4.84
N ILE A 251 -28.55 2.04 -4.13
CA ILE A 251 -27.67 3.09 -3.58
C ILE A 251 -26.65 2.49 -2.60
N LEU A 252 -27.08 1.62 -1.68
CA LEU A 252 -26.18 0.96 -0.72
C LEU A 252 -25.22 -0.03 -1.38
N SER A 253 -25.65 -0.71 -2.45
CA SER A 253 -24.79 -1.59 -3.24
C SER A 253 -23.70 -0.78 -3.95
N ARG A 254 -24.06 0.38 -4.53
CA ARG A 254 -23.11 1.32 -5.12
C ARG A 254 -22.13 1.84 -4.07
N LYS A 255 -22.61 2.23 -2.88
CA LYS A 255 -21.76 2.62 -1.73
C LYS A 255 -20.71 1.56 -1.44
N ARG A 256 -21.13 0.30 -1.26
CA ARG A 256 -20.24 -0.83 -0.93
C ARG A 256 -19.14 -1.00 -1.98
N SER A 257 -19.52 -0.91 -3.26
CA SER A 257 -18.56 -1.05 -4.37
C SER A 257 -17.48 0.04 -4.33
N LEU A 258 -17.89 1.29 -4.03
CA LEU A 258 -17.00 2.44 -3.95
C LEU A 258 -16.14 2.40 -2.68
N ALA A 259 -16.73 2.07 -1.53
CA ALA A 259 -16.03 1.86 -0.27
C ALA A 259 -14.94 0.79 -0.40
N THR A 260 -15.21 -0.31 -1.11
CA THR A 260 -14.22 -1.36 -1.39
C THR A 260 -13.08 -0.88 -2.29
N ARG A 261 -13.39 -0.02 -3.28
CA ARG A 261 -12.36 0.62 -4.11
C ARG A 261 -11.49 1.54 -3.26
N VAL A 262 -12.08 2.41 -2.45
CA VAL A 262 -11.35 3.33 -1.54
C VAL A 262 -10.50 2.55 -0.54
N ALA A 263 -11.04 1.49 0.07
CA ALA A 263 -10.30 0.66 1.01
C ALA A 263 -9.05 0.04 0.39
N ARG A 264 -9.14 -0.50 -0.84
CA ARG A 264 -7.97 -1.06 -1.55
C ARG A 264 -6.91 0.01 -1.85
N ASP A 265 -7.35 1.20 -2.22
CA ASP A 265 -6.45 2.33 -2.47
C ASP A 265 -5.68 2.72 -1.20
N ILE A 266 -6.38 2.81 -0.07
CA ILE A 266 -5.78 3.07 1.24
C ILE A 266 -4.82 1.94 1.64
N GLN A 267 -5.17 0.67 1.41
CA GLN A 267 -4.31 -0.48 1.70
C GLN A 267 -2.99 -0.43 0.92
N TYR A 268 -3.03 -0.08 -0.37
CA TYR A 268 -1.82 0.07 -1.17
C TYR A 268 -0.90 1.17 -0.63
N GLN A 269 -1.47 2.30 -0.21
CA GLN A 269 -0.71 3.36 0.44
C GLN A 269 -0.14 2.91 1.79
N ALA A 270 -0.94 2.23 2.61
CA ALA A 270 -0.54 1.73 3.92
C ALA A 270 0.65 0.77 3.83
N ILE A 271 0.68 -0.14 2.85
CA ILE A 271 1.81 -1.06 2.65
C ILE A 271 3.10 -0.30 2.36
N MET A 272 3.04 0.78 1.56
CA MET A 272 4.21 1.62 1.28
C MET A 272 4.73 2.34 2.53
N GLU A 273 3.82 2.81 3.39
CA GLU A 273 4.17 3.46 4.66
C GLU A 273 4.79 2.46 5.65
N ILE A 274 4.22 1.25 5.77
CA ILE A 274 4.78 0.15 6.59
C ILE A 274 6.19 -0.17 6.13
N TRP A 275 6.39 -0.34 4.83
CA TRP A 275 7.70 -0.65 4.29
C TRP A 275 8.74 0.40 4.66
N LEU A 276 8.42 1.68 4.50
CA LEU A 276 9.31 2.78 4.91
C LEU A 276 9.61 2.74 6.42
N TYR A 277 8.61 2.42 7.24
CA TYR A 277 8.76 2.32 8.69
C TYR A 277 9.75 1.23 9.11
N PHE A 278 9.87 0.13 8.37
CA PHE A 278 10.88 -0.91 8.64
C PHE A 278 12.22 -0.63 7.97
N HIS A 279 12.19 -0.21 6.70
CA HIS A 279 13.40 -0.06 5.88
C HIS A 279 14.32 1.06 6.40
N VAL A 280 13.77 2.19 6.86
CA VAL A 280 14.57 3.34 7.31
C VAL A 280 15.31 3.04 8.62
N PRO A 281 14.68 2.52 9.70
CA PRO A 281 15.40 2.12 10.91
C PRO A 281 16.46 1.05 10.67
N LEU A 282 16.19 0.06 9.81
CA LEU A 282 17.19 -0.94 9.43
C LEU A 282 18.42 -0.30 8.76
N SER A 283 18.20 0.71 7.92
CA SER A 283 19.28 1.46 7.27
C SER A 283 20.11 2.27 8.27
N ILE A 284 19.48 2.83 9.31
CA ILE A 284 20.17 3.53 10.41
C ILE A 284 20.97 2.52 11.26
N ALA A 285 20.40 1.35 11.56
CA ALA A 285 21.10 0.29 12.26
C ALA A 285 22.31 -0.20 11.46
N LEU A 286 22.19 -0.31 10.13
CA LEU A 286 23.30 -0.62 9.23
C LEU A 286 24.42 0.42 9.33
N LEU A 287 24.08 1.71 9.38
CA LEU A 287 25.08 2.78 9.56
C LEU A 287 25.82 2.63 10.89
N ALA A 288 25.10 2.36 11.98
CA ALA A 288 25.70 2.14 13.29
C ALA A 288 26.60 0.89 13.30
N ALA A 289 26.16 -0.21 12.68
CA ALA A 289 26.95 -1.42 12.52
C ALA A 289 28.20 -1.20 11.66
N LEU A 290 28.11 -0.39 10.61
CA LEU A 290 29.25 0.00 9.76
C LEU A 290 30.28 0.81 10.56
N ILE A 291 29.84 1.79 11.35
CA ILE A 291 30.73 2.58 12.21
C ILE A 291 31.43 1.66 13.22
N GLY A 292 30.67 0.78 13.89
CA GLY A 292 31.23 -0.20 14.82
C GLY A 292 32.21 -1.15 14.15
N HIS A 293 31.91 -1.63 12.93
CA HIS A 293 32.81 -2.45 12.13
C HIS A 293 34.13 -1.72 11.85
N ILE A 294 34.08 -0.48 11.37
CA ILE A 294 35.26 0.33 11.06
C ILE A 294 36.11 0.52 12.32
N ILE A 295 35.51 0.96 13.42
CA ILE A 295 36.21 1.12 14.71
C ILE A 295 36.81 -0.22 15.16
N SER A 296 36.07 -1.32 15.07
CA SER A 296 36.57 -2.63 15.48
C SER A 296 37.82 -3.04 14.70
N VAL A 297 37.87 -2.78 13.39
CA VAL A 297 39.06 -3.07 12.57
C VAL A 297 40.25 -2.22 13.00
N PHE A 298 40.06 -0.94 13.32
CA PHE A 298 41.17 -0.05 13.68
C PHE A 298 41.71 -0.23 15.11
N PHE A 299 40.92 -0.79 16.03
CA PHE A 299 41.30 -0.94 17.44
C PHE A 299 41.67 -2.36 17.86
N TYR A 300 41.11 -3.40 17.21
CA TYR A 300 41.30 -4.80 17.60
C TYR A 300 42.11 -5.62 16.59
N TRP A 301 42.67 -4.98 15.56
CA TRP A 301 43.57 -5.55 14.56
C TRP A 301 44.81 -4.68 14.46
#